data_AF-A0AAW7XGZ9-F1
#
_entry.id   AF-A0AAW7XGZ9-F1
#
_cell.length_a   1.000
_cell.length_b   1.000
_cell.length_c   1.000
_cell.angle_alpha   90.00
_cell.angle_beta   90.00
_cell.angle_gamma   90.00
#
_symmetry.space_group_name_H-M   'P 1'
#
loop_
_entity.id
_entity.type
_entity.pdbx_description
1 polymer ?
#
loop_
_entity_poly.entity_id
_entity_poly.type
_entity_poly.pdbx_seq_one_letter_code
_entity_poly.pdbx_strand_id
1 'polypeptide(L)'
;MIQSCATLLTGHSMKPTTPSLFDQQNTIAEPQHIHPKQADLLLYPHFLAPAQADHYLNQLLDDTPWQQDEIRVFGKTHKIPRLQHFQGDAGIRYQYSDLILNSQPWHPQVNAIKALIYELTNYRFNSVLLNQYRHGNDKMGWHSDDEPELGPNPVIASVTLGTARKFVLKHKYDTDIAKVELVLPHGSLLIMQGTTQHFWQHAVPASRRIFTPRINLTFRSVIN
;
A
#
# COMPACT_ATOMS: atom_id res chain seq x y z
N MET A 1 25.24 59.63 27.75
CA MET A 1 24.00 58.87 27.46
C MET A 1 23.69 59.06 25.99
N ILE A 2 24.12 58.10 25.15
CA ILE A 2 23.30 57.09 24.44
C ILE A 2 22.93 57.54 23.01
N GLN A 3 23.53 56.82 22.03
CA GLN A 3 23.05 56.43 20.68
C GLN A 3 22.70 57.56 19.68
N SER A 4 22.86 57.44 18.35
CA SER A 4 22.88 56.28 17.45
C SER A 4 23.53 56.70 16.12
N CYS A 5 24.48 55.91 15.60
CA CYS A 5 24.92 55.99 14.20
C CYS A 5 24.07 55.03 13.36
N ALA A 6 23.33 55.53 12.38
CA ALA A 6 22.63 54.72 11.38
C ALA A 6 23.50 54.57 10.13
N THR A 7 23.84 53.33 9.79
CA THR A 7 24.59 52.96 8.59
C THR A 7 23.67 52.26 7.58
N LEU A 8 23.66 52.81 6.37
CA LEU A 8 23.39 52.25 5.04
C LEU A 8 22.78 50.84 4.90
N LEU A 9 21.66 50.74 4.17
CA LEU A 9 21.28 49.55 3.40
C LEU A 9 20.94 49.96 1.96
N THR A 10 21.83 49.58 1.04
CA THR A 10 21.63 49.66 -0.41
C THR A 10 20.65 48.58 -0.87
N GLY A 11 19.54 48.99 -1.47
CA GLY A 11 18.54 48.08 -2.04
C GLY A 11 19.05 47.37 -3.29
N HIS A 12 19.14 46.04 -3.24
CA HIS A 12 19.18 45.20 -4.43
C HIS A 12 17.74 44.80 -4.80
N SER A 13 17.28 45.25 -5.96
CA SER A 13 16.01 44.86 -6.56
C SER A 13 16.11 43.41 -7.05
N MET A 14 15.47 42.48 -6.33
CA MET A 14 15.28 41.11 -6.80
C MET A 14 14.20 41.12 -7.89
N LYS A 15 14.59 40.75 -9.12
CA LYS A 15 13.64 40.46 -10.19
C LYS A 15 12.83 39.21 -9.83
N PRO A 16 11.51 39.17 -10.03
CA PRO A 16 10.72 37.97 -9.83
C PRO A 16 11.16 36.90 -10.83
N THR A 17 11.66 35.79 -10.32
CA THR A 17 11.95 34.57 -11.09
C THR A 17 10.63 33.97 -11.56
N THR A 18 10.47 33.81 -12.87
CA THR A 18 9.39 33.07 -13.51
C THR A 18 9.32 31.65 -12.91
N PRO A 19 8.14 31.13 -12.52
CA PRO A 19 8.04 29.77 -12.00
C PRO A 19 8.48 28.75 -13.04
N SER A 20 9.24 27.75 -12.60
CA SER A 20 9.62 26.58 -13.37
C SER A 20 8.38 25.76 -13.73
N LEU A 21 8.32 25.22 -14.96
CA LEU A 21 7.25 24.32 -15.46
C LEU A 21 7.13 22.99 -14.68
N PHE A 22 7.93 22.79 -13.62
CA PHE A 22 7.87 21.64 -12.72
C PHE A 22 7.12 21.89 -11.41
N ASP A 23 6.64 23.11 -11.15
CA ASP A 23 5.82 23.43 -9.97
C ASP A 23 4.32 23.19 -10.19
N GLN A 24 3.95 22.10 -10.88
CA GLN A 24 2.58 21.61 -10.77
C GLN A 24 2.47 20.85 -9.46
N GLN A 25 2.02 21.55 -8.42
CA GLN A 25 1.54 20.95 -7.17
C GLN A 25 0.54 19.86 -7.52
N ASN A 26 1.01 18.61 -7.48
CA ASN A 26 0.15 17.45 -7.52
C ASN A 26 -0.52 17.38 -6.14
N THR A 27 -1.52 18.23 -5.90
CA THR A 27 -2.35 18.15 -4.71
C THR A 27 -3.05 16.80 -4.74
N ILE A 28 -2.54 15.84 -3.97
CA ILE A 28 -3.21 14.56 -3.77
C ILE A 28 -4.60 14.90 -3.21
N ALA A 29 -5.65 14.50 -3.94
CA ALA A 29 -7.02 14.76 -3.54
C ALA A 29 -7.33 14.09 -2.19
N GLU A 30 -8.23 14.71 -1.42
CA GLU A 30 -8.76 14.15 -0.16
C GLU A 30 -9.22 12.69 -0.35
N PRO A 31 -8.99 11.81 0.64
CA PRO A 31 -9.38 10.41 0.51
C PRO A 31 -10.90 10.25 0.46
N GLN A 32 -11.35 9.23 -0.24
CA GLN A 32 -12.69 8.69 -0.07
C GLN A 32 -12.73 7.91 1.25
N HIS A 33 -13.45 8.45 2.21
CA HIS A 33 -13.70 7.80 3.49
C HIS A 33 -14.81 6.75 3.35
N ILE A 34 -14.50 5.50 3.69
CA ILE A 34 -15.44 4.37 3.65
C ILE A 34 -15.53 3.79 5.06
N HIS A 35 -16.63 4.08 5.77
CA HIS A 35 -16.83 3.77 7.19
C HIS A 35 -18.02 2.81 7.42
N PRO A 36 -17.93 1.54 6.99
CA PRO A 36 -18.92 0.56 7.38
C PRO A 36 -18.77 0.25 8.88
N LYS A 37 -19.77 -0.41 9.48
CA LYS A 37 -19.75 -0.76 10.90
C LYS A 37 -18.41 -1.40 11.29
N GLN A 38 -17.71 -0.78 12.25
CA GLN A 38 -16.45 -1.29 12.82
C GLN A 38 -15.31 -1.48 11.79
N ALA A 39 -15.30 -0.66 10.74
CA ALA A 39 -14.16 -0.52 9.85
C ALA A 39 -13.93 0.95 9.50
N ASP A 40 -12.68 1.27 9.22
CA ASP A 40 -12.21 2.60 8.84
C ASP A 40 -11.22 2.42 7.68
N LEU A 41 -11.66 2.90 6.51
CA LEU A 41 -10.95 2.77 5.26
C LEU A 41 -10.79 4.14 4.60
N LEU A 42 -9.58 4.45 4.12
CA LEU A 42 -9.30 5.66 3.34
C LEU A 42 -8.79 5.26 1.96
N LEU A 43 -9.52 5.59 0.90
CA LEU A 43 -9.12 5.31 -0.47
C LEU A 43 -8.68 6.60 -1.17
N TYR A 44 -7.42 6.64 -1.58
CA TYR A 44 -6.85 7.66 -2.46
C TYR A 44 -6.77 7.09 -3.88
N PRO A 45 -7.77 7.34 -4.75
CA PRO A 45 -7.83 6.73 -6.09
C PRO A 45 -6.73 7.23 -7.03
N HIS A 46 -6.15 8.41 -6.74
CA HIS A 46 -5.12 9.07 -7.53
C HIS A 46 -3.87 9.36 -6.68
N PHE A 47 -3.49 8.40 -5.83
CA PHE A 47 -2.30 8.53 -4.97
C PHE A 47 -1.01 8.71 -5.79
N LEU A 48 -0.86 7.97 -6.88
CA LEU A 48 0.23 8.14 -7.83
C LEU A 48 -0.27 8.78 -9.13
N ALA A 49 0.55 9.65 -9.72
CA ALA A 49 0.33 10.09 -11.09
C ALA A 49 0.44 8.90 -12.06
N PRO A 50 -0.37 8.82 -13.13
CA PRO A 50 -0.39 7.66 -14.03
C PRO A 50 0.99 7.24 -14.55
N ALA A 51 1.79 8.18 -15.06
CA ALA A 51 3.13 7.88 -15.58
C ALA A 51 4.09 7.35 -14.51
N GLN A 52 3.96 7.84 -13.26
CA GLN A 52 4.76 7.35 -12.14
C GLN A 52 4.34 5.93 -11.75
N ALA A 53 3.04 5.66 -11.74
CA ALA A 53 2.50 4.34 -11.45
C ALA A 53 2.90 3.31 -12.53
N ASP A 54 2.90 3.70 -13.81
CA ASP A 54 3.39 2.87 -14.92
C ASP A 54 4.88 2.55 -14.77
N HIS A 55 5.70 3.56 -14.42
CA HIS A 55 7.12 3.37 -14.16
C HIS A 55 7.37 2.36 -13.04
N TYR A 56 6.70 2.53 -11.88
CA TYR A 56 6.83 1.58 -10.77
C TYR A 56 6.33 0.18 -11.13
N LEU A 57 5.23 0.06 -11.89
CA LEU A 57 4.71 -1.23 -12.34
C LEU A 57 5.76 -1.99 -13.15
N ASN A 58 6.34 -1.34 -14.17
CA ASN A 58 7.29 -1.98 -15.07
C ASN A 58 8.56 -2.40 -14.32
N GLN A 59 9.14 -1.51 -13.52
CA GLN A 59 10.33 -1.82 -12.73
C GLN A 59 10.10 -2.98 -11.75
N LEU A 60 8.96 -3.00 -11.04
CA LEU A 60 8.68 -4.08 -10.10
C LEU A 60 8.35 -5.41 -10.78
N LEU A 61 7.78 -5.39 -11.99
CA LEU A 61 7.58 -6.61 -12.79
C LEU A 61 8.92 -7.23 -13.20
N ASP A 62 9.88 -6.40 -13.60
CA ASP A 62 11.17 -6.84 -14.15
C ASP A 62 12.18 -7.22 -13.06
N ASP A 63 12.29 -6.40 -12.00
CA ASP A 63 13.41 -6.48 -11.05
C ASP A 63 13.09 -7.26 -9.77
N THR A 64 11.80 -7.47 -9.45
CA THR A 64 11.43 -8.19 -8.23
C THR A 64 11.64 -9.70 -8.42
N PRO A 65 12.38 -10.39 -7.54
CA PRO A 65 12.57 -11.84 -7.62
C PRO A 65 11.33 -12.56 -7.08
N TRP A 66 10.28 -12.58 -7.89
CA TRP A 66 8.99 -13.16 -7.58
C TRP A 66 9.06 -14.66 -7.30
N GLN A 67 8.38 -15.12 -6.25
CA GLN A 67 8.31 -16.52 -5.87
C GLN A 67 6.87 -17.00 -5.77
N GLN A 68 6.63 -18.29 -6.05
CA GLN A 68 5.34 -18.93 -5.83
C GLN A 68 5.44 -19.93 -4.68
N ASP A 69 5.17 -19.46 -3.47
CA ASP A 69 5.21 -20.31 -2.29
C ASP A 69 4.07 -21.34 -2.27
N GLU A 70 4.22 -22.33 -1.39
CA GLU A 70 3.22 -23.36 -1.13
C GLU A 70 2.70 -23.25 0.30
N ILE A 71 1.40 -23.46 0.48
CA ILE A 71 0.75 -23.48 1.80
C ILE A 71 0.01 -24.80 1.99
N ARG A 72 -0.14 -25.21 3.25
CA ARG A 72 -0.92 -26.40 3.60
C ARG A 72 -2.34 -26.00 3.97
N VAL A 73 -3.31 -26.47 3.20
CA VAL A 73 -4.74 -26.24 3.44
C VAL A 73 -5.45 -27.59 3.51
N PHE A 74 -6.18 -27.85 4.59
CA PHE A 74 -6.84 -29.15 4.85
C PHE A 74 -5.92 -30.36 4.66
N GLY A 75 -4.68 -30.25 5.13
CA GLY A 75 -3.67 -31.31 5.08
C GLY A 75 -2.97 -31.47 3.73
N LYS A 76 -3.41 -30.78 2.67
CA LYS A 76 -2.82 -30.84 1.32
C LYS A 76 -1.99 -29.59 1.02
N THR A 77 -0.88 -29.78 0.32
CA THR A 77 -0.01 -28.69 -0.14
C THR A 77 -0.55 -28.10 -1.44
N HIS A 78 -0.68 -26.79 -1.48
CA HIS A 78 -1.17 -26.05 -2.63
C HIS A 78 -0.26 -24.85 -2.93
N LYS A 79 0.06 -24.64 -4.19
CA LYS A 79 0.69 -23.38 -4.63
C LYS A 79 -0.24 -22.21 -4.34
N ILE A 80 0.32 -21.17 -3.75
CA ILE A 80 -0.40 -19.91 -3.57
C ILE A 80 -0.77 -19.38 -4.98
N PRO A 81 -2.03 -19.01 -5.23
CA PRO A 81 -2.48 -18.55 -6.55
C PRO A 81 -2.13 -17.08 -6.78
N ARG A 82 -0.84 -16.74 -6.65
CA ARG A 82 -0.18 -15.44 -6.93
C ARG A 82 1.32 -15.61 -6.68
N LEU A 83 2.13 -14.70 -7.21
CA LEU A 83 3.54 -14.60 -6.83
C LEU A 83 3.71 -13.59 -5.71
N GLN A 84 4.71 -13.78 -4.86
CA GLN A 84 4.96 -12.93 -3.70
C GLN A 84 6.45 -12.64 -3.54
N HIS A 85 6.73 -11.54 -2.85
CA HIS A 85 8.08 -11.20 -2.40
C HIS A 85 7.98 -10.30 -1.17
N PHE A 86 8.71 -10.64 -0.10
CA PHE A 86 8.63 -9.94 1.18
C PHE A 86 9.87 -9.08 1.40
N GLN A 87 9.67 -7.78 1.60
CA GLN A 87 10.75 -6.83 1.87
C GLN A 87 10.51 -6.16 3.22
N GLY A 88 11.58 -5.73 3.88
CA GLY A 88 11.47 -5.08 5.18
C GLY A 88 12.81 -4.62 5.73
N ASP A 89 12.74 -3.96 6.87
CA ASP A 89 13.94 -3.65 7.66
C ASP A 89 14.60 -4.94 8.15
N ALA A 90 15.92 -4.90 8.33
CA ALA A 90 16.71 -6.07 8.67
C ALA A 90 16.21 -6.75 9.95
N GLY A 91 16.05 -8.08 9.89
CA GLY A 91 15.63 -8.90 11.03
C GLY A 91 14.12 -9.05 11.19
N ILE A 92 13.31 -8.34 10.39
CA ILE A 92 11.86 -8.55 10.38
C ILE A 92 11.53 -9.90 9.77
N ARG A 93 10.65 -10.62 10.45
CA ARG A 93 10.02 -11.85 9.96
C ARG A 93 8.53 -11.63 9.94
N TYR A 94 7.87 -12.24 8.97
CA TYR A 94 6.42 -12.29 8.92
C TYR A 94 5.97 -13.73 8.79
N GLN A 95 5.10 -14.18 9.69
CA GLN A 95 4.59 -15.55 9.70
C GLN A 95 3.13 -15.59 9.30
N TYR A 96 2.83 -16.34 8.24
CA TYR A 96 1.46 -16.60 7.83
C TYR A 96 1.27 -18.10 7.56
N SER A 97 0.33 -18.72 8.28
CA SER A 97 0.19 -20.18 8.31
C SER A 97 1.53 -20.86 8.65
N ASP A 98 1.97 -21.84 7.88
CA ASP A 98 3.25 -22.54 8.07
C ASP A 98 4.42 -21.83 7.33
N LEU A 99 4.17 -20.70 6.66
CA LEU A 99 5.15 -19.97 5.87
C LEU A 99 5.81 -18.88 6.72
N ILE A 100 7.14 -18.94 6.84
CA ILE A 100 7.95 -17.88 7.45
C ILE A 100 8.63 -17.10 6.34
N LEU A 101 8.31 -15.81 6.25
CA LEU A 101 8.92 -14.89 5.30
C LEU A 101 9.99 -14.06 6.01
N ASN A 102 11.24 -14.24 5.58
CA ASN A 102 12.35 -13.41 6.03
C ASN A 102 12.45 -12.16 5.16
N SER A 103 12.50 -10.99 5.79
CA SER A 103 12.63 -9.71 5.09
C SER A 103 13.82 -9.71 4.14
N GLN A 104 13.56 -9.34 2.89
CA GLN A 104 14.59 -9.00 1.91
C GLN A 104 14.84 -7.48 1.90
N PRO A 105 15.99 -7.01 1.40
CA PRO A 105 16.25 -5.59 1.24
C PRO A 105 15.17 -4.89 0.42
N TRP A 106 14.87 -3.64 0.81
CA TRP A 106 13.92 -2.80 0.10
C TRP A 106 14.36 -2.52 -1.33
N HIS A 107 13.47 -2.75 -2.28
CA HIS A 107 13.64 -2.28 -3.65
C HIS A 107 13.56 -0.74 -3.70
N PRO A 108 14.39 -0.03 -4.49
CA PRO A 108 14.39 1.43 -4.54
C PRO A 108 13.01 2.05 -4.80
N GLN A 109 12.25 1.47 -5.74
CA GLN A 109 10.90 1.94 -6.06
C GLN A 109 9.89 1.70 -4.93
N VAL A 110 10.06 0.61 -4.18
CA VAL A 110 9.23 0.32 -3.00
C VAL A 110 9.52 1.33 -1.88
N ASN A 111 10.80 1.69 -1.68
CA ASN A 111 11.18 2.75 -0.75
C ASN A 111 10.62 4.12 -1.15
N ALA A 112 10.61 4.46 -2.45
CA ALA A 112 10.01 5.69 -2.94
C ALA A 112 8.49 5.72 -2.65
N ILE A 113 7.76 4.63 -2.93
CA ILE A 113 6.34 4.51 -2.58
C ILE A 113 6.13 4.65 -1.06
N LYS A 114 6.97 3.99 -0.25
CA LYS A 114 6.91 4.08 1.21
C LYS A 114 7.08 5.51 1.72
N ALA A 115 8.00 6.28 1.13
CA ALA A 115 8.20 7.69 1.47
C ALA A 115 6.98 8.54 1.12
N LEU A 116 6.37 8.35 -0.05
CA LEU A 116 5.15 9.05 -0.45
C LEU A 116 3.97 8.75 0.48
N ILE A 117 3.84 7.49 0.94
CA ILE A 117 2.81 7.15 1.95
C ILE A 117 3.07 7.90 3.26
N TYR A 118 4.33 7.96 3.71
CA TYR A 118 4.68 8.70 4.92
C TYR A 118 4.39 10.21 4.79
N GLU A 119 4.78 10.83 3.67
CA GLU A 119 4.50 12.26 3.42
C GLU A 119 3.00 12.57 3.42
N LEU A 120 2.17 11.67 2.87
CA LEU A 120 0.73 11.84 2.80
C LEU A 120 0.03 11.58 4.14
N THR A 121 0.46 10.57 4.89
CA THR A 121 -0.33 10.01 6.01
C THR A 121 0.34 10.09 7.38
N ASN A 122 1.64 10.42 7.42
CA ASN A 122 2.53 10.27 8.57
C ASN A 122 2.68 8.84 9.12
N TYR A 123 2.12 7.82 8.47
CA TYR A 123 2.33 6.42 8.86
C TYR A 123 3.69 5.92 8.42
N ARG A 124 4.37 5.21 9.33
CA ARG A 124 5.65 4.56 9.10
C ARG A 124 5.45 3.06 9.00
N PHE A 125 6.10 2.46 8.03
CA PHE A 125 6.05 1.02 7.78
C PHE A 125 7.47 0.47 7.74
N ASN A 126 7.65 -0.72 8.30
CA ASN A 126 8.94 -1.41 8.36
C ASN A 126 8.93 -2.72 7.57
N SER A 127 7.78 -3.11 6.99
CA SER A 127 7.68 -4.26 6.11
C SER A 127 6.68 -4.04 4.99
N VAL A 128 6.81 -4.84 3.93
CA VAL A 128 5.86 -4.89 2.82
C VAL A 128 5.81 -6.29 2.22
N LEU A 129 4.60 -6.76 1.95
CA LEU A 129 4.37 -7.95 1.15
C LEU A 129 3.93 -7.55 -0.25
N LEU A 130 4.81 -7.76 -1.23
CA LEU A 130 4.48 -7.59 -2.63
C LEU A 130 3.72 -8.83 -3.10
N ASN A 131 2.64 -8.60 -3.84
CA ASN A 131 1.80 -9.64 -4.41
C ASN A 131 1.58 -9.35 -5.91
N GLN A 132 2.08 -10.23 -6.78
CA GLN A 132 1.81 -10.18 -8.21
C GLN A 132 0.70 -11.18 -8.57
N TYR A 133 -0.42 -10.65 -9.02
CA TYR A 133 -1.49 -11.41 -9.65
C TYR A 133 -1.25 -11.38 -11.15
N ARG A 134 -0.76 -12.48 -11.72
CA ARG A 134 -0.33 -12.57 -13.14
C ARG A 134 -1.49 -12.34 -14.11
N HIS A 135 -2.67 -12.80 -13.70
CA HIS A 135 -3.92 -12.72 -14.44
C HIS A 135 -5.09 -12.88 -13.46
N GLY A 136 -6.32 -12.88 -13.96
CA GLY A 136 -7.51 -12.94 -13.14
C GLY A 136 -7.79 -14.28 -12.45
N ASN A 137 -7.10 -15.38 -12.79
CA ASN A 137 -7.21 -16.64 -12.02
C ASN A 137 -6.43 -16.60 -10.69
N ASP A 138 -5.42 -15.74 -10.59
CA ASP A 138 -4.69 -15.53 -9.33
C ASP A 138 -5.62 -14.80 -8.35
N LYS A 139 -5.58 -15.15 -7.07
CA LYS A 139 -6.55 -14.68 -6.06
C LYS A 139 -5.96 -14.63 -4.65
N MET A 140 -6.68 -13.97 -3.76
CA MET A 140 -6.45 -14.02 -2.33
C MET A 140 -7.76 -14.37 -1.65
N GLY A 141 -7.75 -15.42 -0.82
CA GLY A 141 -8.91 -15.89 -0.08
C GLY A 141 -9.32 -14.92 1.01
N TRP A 142 -10.42 -15.24 1.70
CA TRP A 142 -10.86 -14.47 2.86
C TRP A 142 -9.83 -14.58 3.99
N HIS A 143 -9.32 -13.44 4.44
CA HIS A 143 -8.38 -13.31 5.56
C HIS A 143 -8.54 -11.95 6.23
N SER A 144 -7.96 -11.79 7.40
CA SER A 144 -7.72 -10.52 8.06
C SER A 144 -6.21 -10.39 8.25
N ASP A 145 -5.68 -9.17 8.27
CA ASP A 145 -4.29 -8.93 8.66
C ASP A 145 -4.24 -8.81 10.20
N ASP A 146 -4.45 -9.94 10.90
CA ASP A 146 -4.57 -10.03 12.36
C ASP A 146 -3.44 -10.85 13.01
N GLU A 147 -2.28 -10.94 12.34
CA GLU A 147 -1.10 -11.57 12.93
C GLU A 147 -0.65 -10.84 14.21
N PRO A 148 -0.29 -11.57 15.30
CA PRO A 148 0.05 -10.96 16.58
C PRO A 148 1.19 -9.93 16.50
N GLU A 149 2.14 -10.17 15.61
CA GLU A 149 3.30 -9.31 15.35
C GLU A 149 2.94 -7.97 14.68
N LEU A 150 1.69 -7.74 14.30
CA LEU A 150 1.20 -6.45 13.82
C LEU A 150 0.62 -5.57 14.95
N GLY A 151 0.44 -6.15 16.14
CA GLY A 151 -0.11 -5.46 17.29
C GLY A 151 -1.62 -5.17 17.19
N PRO A 152 -2.18 -4.48 18.19
CA PRO A 152 -3.60 -4.14 18.20
C PRO A 152 -3.93 -3.04 17.19
N ASN A 153 -5.00 -3.22 16.41
CA ASN A 153 -5.49 -2.23 15.44
C ASN A 153 -4.41 -1.79 14.42
N PRO A 154 -3.81 -2.74 13.68
CA PRO A 154 -2.72 -2.40 12.77
C PRO A 154 -3.22 -1.48 11.65
N VAL A 155 -2.40 -0.49 11.31
CA VAL A 155 -2.58 0.30 10.10
C VAL A 155 -1.93 -0.46 8.95
N ILE A 156 -2.68 -0.64 7.87
CA ILE A 156 -2.22 -1.33 6.67
C ILE A 156 -2.36 -0.37 5.49
N ALA A 157 -1.29 -0.18 4.72
CA ALA A 157 -1.31 0.59 3.49
C ALA A 157 -1.18 -0.33 2.27
N SER A 158 -2.18 -0.32 1.39
CA SER A 158 -2.26 -1.15 0.19
C SER A 158 -2.18 -0.29 -1.06
N VAL A 159 -1.07 -0.38 -1.79
CA VAL A 159 -0.88 0.30 -3.08
C VAL A 159 -1.13 -0.67 -4.22
N THR A 160 -1.94 -0.27 -5.21
CA THR A 160 -2.26 -1.08 -6.39
C THR A 160 -1.59 -0.53 -7.65
N LEU A 161 -0.88 -1.38 -8.38
CA LEU A 161 -0.26 -1.09 -9.68
C LEU A 161 -0.77 -2.09 -10.74
N GLY A 162 -0.91 -1.64 -11.99
CA GLY A 162 -1.51 -2.43 -13.07
C GLY A 162 -3.02 -2.56 -12.96
N THR A 163 -3.53 -3.74 -13.31
CA THR A 163 -4.96 -3.96 -13.57
C THR A 163 -5.83 -3.75 -12.33
N ALA A 164 -6.88 -2.93 -12.48
CA ALA A 164 -7.87 -2.73 -11.43
C ALA A 164 -8.61 -4.04 -11.10
N ARG A 165 -8.75 -4.32 -9.81
CA ARG A 165 -9.36 -5.56 -9.30
C ARG A 165 -10.33 -5.25 -8.18
N LYS A 166 -11.37 -6.08 -8.06
CA LYS A 166 -12.26 -6.06 -6.90
C LYS A 166 -11.48 -6.44 -5.64
N PHE A 167 -11.64 -5.66 -4.59
CA PHE A 167 -11.28 -5.92 -3.22
C PHE A 167 -12.57 -5.95 -2.43
N VAL A 168 -12.88 -7.08 -1.82
CA VAL A 168 -14.17 -7.29 -1.16
C VAL A 168 -13.94 -7.50 0.32
N LEU A 169 -14.70 -6.80 1.16
CA LEU A 169 -14.75 -7.02 2.59
C LEU A 169 -16.08 -7.65 3.00
N LYS A 170 -16.03 -8.57 3.95
CA LYS A 170 -17.20 -9.14 4.63
C LYS A 170 -16.99 -9.08 6.14
N HIS A 171 -18.06 -8.78 6.86
CA HIS A 171 -18.00 -8.76 8.31
C HIS A 171 -17.91 -10.19 8.86
N LYS A 172 -17.11 -10.42 9.91
CA LYS A 172 -16.77 -11.75 10.47
C LYS A 172 -17.90 -12.36 11.27
N TYR A 173 -18.66 -11.54 12.01
CA TYR A 173 -19.59 -12.00 13.05
C TYR A 173 -21.06 -11.72 12.71
N ASP A 174 -21.33 -10.52 12.21
CA ASP A 174 -22.64 -10.06 11.74
C ASP A 174 -22.81 -10.34 10.22
N THR A 175 -23.64 -11.31 9.87
CA THR A 175 -23.87 -11.75 8.48
C THR A 175 -24.92 -10.94 7.74
N ASP A 176 -25.69 -10.10 8.45
CA ASP A 176 -26.73 -9.26 7.86
C ASP A 176 -26.14 -7.99 7.22
N ILE A 177 -24.89 -7.67 7.56
CA ILE A 177 -24.14 -6.58 6.95
C ILE A 177 -23.73 -6.97 5.53
N ALA A 178 -24.16 -6.16 4.57
CA ALA A 178 -23.78 -6.32 3.17
C ALA A 178 -22.26 -6.24 2.98
N LYS A 179 -21.74 -7.02 2.03
CA LYS A 179 -20.33 -6.94 1.65
C LYS A 179 -20.01 -5.56 1.10
N VAL A 180 -18.81 -5.09 1.41
CA VAL A 180 -18.25 -3.86 0.84
C VAL A 180 -17.39 -4.25 -0.34
N GLU A 181 -17.69 -3.74 -1.53
CA GLU A 181 -16.92 -3.99 -2.74
C GLU A 181 -16.22 -2.72 -3.21
N LEU A 182 -14.90 -2.76 -3.26
CA LEU A 182 -14.07 -1.67 -3.78
C LEU A 182 -13.39 -2.12 -5.06
N VAL A 183 -13.35 -1.27 -6.08
CA VAL A 183 -12.46 -1.47 -7.23
C VAL A 183 -11.23 -0.61 -6.98
N LEU A 184 -10.07 -1.25 -6.82
CA LEU A 184 -8.81 -0.54 -6.57
C LEU A 184 -8.10 -0.26 -7.91
N PRO A 185 -8.05 1.00 -8.37
CA PRO A 185 -7.49 1.32 -9.67
C PRO A 185 -5.95 1.36 -9.67
N HIS A 186 -5.38 1.49 -10.86
CA HIS A 186 -3.95 1.70 -11.02
C HIS A 186 -3.51 2.98 -10.29
N GLY A 187 -2.45 2.89 -9.48
CA GLY A 187 -1.88 4.02 -8.75
C GLY A 187 -2.63 4.39 -7.47
N SER A 188 -3.63 3.61 -7.04
CA SER A 188 -4.39 3.92 -5.82
C SER A 188 -3.69 3.45 -4.55
N LEU A 189 -3.96 4.15 -3.45
CA LEU A 189 -3.64 3.75 -2.07
C LEU A 189 -4.93 3.52 -1.28
N LEU A 190 -5.04 2.36 -0.64
CA LEU A 190 -6.06 2.06 0.37
C LEU A 190 -5.39 1.95 1.74
N ILE A 191 -5.81 2.77 2.70
CA ILE A 191 -5.48 2.60 4.12
C ILE A 191 -6.60 1.82 4.78
N MET A 192 -6.25 0.78 5.53
CA MET A 192 -7.16 0.06 6.42
C MET A 192 -6.66 0.26 7.85
N GLN A 193 -7.52 0.76 8.75
CA GLN A 193 -7.10 1.14 10.09
C GLN A 193 -8.19 0.90 11.14
N GLY A 194 -7.92 1.31 12.38
CA GLY A 194 -8.84 1.15 13.50
C GLY A 194 -9.14 -0.32 13.74
N THR A 195 -10.41 -0.66 13.92
CA THR A 195 -10.82 -2.02 14.25
C THR A 195 -11.08 -2.93 13.04
N THR A 196 -10.75 -2.47 11.84
CA THR A 196 -11.06 -3.17 10.57
C THR A 196 -10.63 -4.63 10.59
N GLN A 197 -9.38 -4.93 10.96
CA GLN A 197 -8.85 -6.31 10.90
C GLN A 197 -9.49 -7.24 11.95
N HIS A 198 -10.07 -6.68 13.03
CA HIS A 198 -10.79 -7.47 14.04
C HIS A 198 -12.13 -7.96 13.54
N PHE A 199 -12.88 -7.10 12.84
CA PHE A 199 -14.28 -7.32 12.50
C PHE A 199 -14.52 -7.70 11.03
N TRP A 200 -13.55 -7.47 10.15
CA TRP A 200 -13.70 -7.70 8.72
C TRP A 200 -12.64 -8.64 8.17
N GLN A 201 -13.09 -9.56 7.32
CA GLN A 201 -12.21 -10.29 6.40
C GLN A 201 -12.27 -9.63 5.03
N HIS A 202 -11.17 -9.71 4.30
CA HIS A 202 -11.07 -9.22 2.94
C HIS A 202 -10.51 -10.26 1.98
N ALA A 203 -10.80 -10.08 0.68
CA ALA A 203 -10.40 -10.98 -0.38
C ALA A 203 -10.20 -10.26 -1.70
N VAL A 204 -9.36 -10.83 -2.56
CA VAL A 204 -9.24 -10.45 -3.97
C VAL A 204 -9.74 -11.64 -4.80
N PRO A 205 -11.03 -11.66 -5.21
CA PRO A 205 -11.60 -12.78 -5.93
C PRO A 205 -10.98 -12.97 -7.32
N ALA A 206 -11.09 -14.19 -7.85
CA ALA A 206 -10.73 -14.49 -9.23
C ALA A 206 -11.71 -13.82 -10.20
N SER A 207 -11.21 -13.44 -11.38
CA SER A 207 -11.98 -12.87 -12.48
C SER A 207 -11.55 -13.48 -13.81
N ARG A 208 -12.46 -14.16 -14.51
CA ARG A 208 -12.15 -14.82 -15.79
C ARG A 208 -11.86 -13.86 -16.96
N ARG A 209 -12.10 -12.55 -16.76
CA ARG A 209 -11.98 -11.52 -17.82
C ARG A 209 -10.70 -10.70 -17.76
N ILE A 210 -9.80 -11.01 -16.83
CA ILE A 210 -8.55 -10.26 -16.62
C ILE A 210 -7.37 -11.10 -17.09
N PHE A 211 -6.61 -10.57 -18.06
CA PHE A 211 -5.45 -11.23 -18.67
C PHE A 211 -4.13 -10.49 -18.42
N THR A 212 -4.21 -9.30 -17.83
CA THR A 212 -3.08 -8.43 -17.53
C THR A 212 -2.73 -8.46 -16.04
N PRO A 213 -1.46 -8.19 -15.68
CA PRO A 213 -1.01 -8.31 -14.30
C PRO A 213 -1.54 -7.18 -13.40
N ARG A 214 -1.54 -7.47 -12.09
CA ARG A 214 -1.66 -6.49 -11.00
C ARG A 214 -0.56 -6.76 -9.98
N ILE A 215 0.15 -5.72 -9.57
CA ILE A 215 0.99 -5.74 -8.37
C ILE A 215 0.25 -5.04 -7.24
N ASN A 216 0.31 -5.62 -6.05
CA ASN A 216 -0.17 -5.02 -4.81
C ASN A 216 0.96 -5.00 -3.79
N LEU A 217 1.23 -3.83 -3.23
CA LEU A 217 2.18 -3.64 -2.14
C LEU A 217 1.37 -3.44 -0.85
N THR A 218 1.46 -4.39 0.08
CA THR A 218 0.80 -4.27 1.40
C THR A 218 1.85 -3.94 2.46
N PHE A 219 1.94 -2.66 2.82
CA PHE A 219 2.87 -2.15 3.84
C PHE A 219 2.29 -2.31 5.25
N ARG A 220 3.15 -2.73 6.18
CA ARG A 220 2.79 -2.98 7.59
C ARG A 220 3.92 -2.53 8.54
N SER A 221 3.55 -2.34 9.80
CA SER A 221 4.49 -2.12 10.90
C SER A 221 4.48 -3.34 11.80
N VAL A 222 5.57 -4.11 11.80
CA VAL A 222 5.78 -5.25 12.67
C VAL A 222 6.32 -4.74 14.01
N ILE A 223 5.67 -5.12 15.11
CA ILE A 223 6.09 -4.88 16.48
C ILE A 223 7.02 -6.04 16.91
N ASN A 224 8.29 -5.72 17.18
CA ASN A 224 9.24 -6.68 17.72
C ASN A 224 9.09 -6.82 19.24
#